data_AF-A0A8S2Y4E7-F1
#
_entry.id   AF-A0A8S2Y4E7-F1
#
_cell.length_a   1.000
_cell.length_b   1.000
_cell.length_c   1.000
_cell.angle_alpha   90.00
_cell.angle_beta   90.00
_cell.angle_gamma   90.00
#
_symmetry.space_group_name_H-M   'P 1'
#
loop_
_entity.id
_entity.type
_entity.pdbx_description
1 polymer ?
#
loop_
_entity_poly.entity_id
_entity_poly.type
_entity_poly.pdbx_seq_one_letter_code
_entity_poly.pdbx_strand_id
1 'polypeptide(L)'
;ENVKELYPEIVNLVRLKDRTQRDLKLIKAEFNSVTARNAVLQAKDMTVNYMRFQVVEYLALARVLVCSRCMGIGHFQKNYPQKDQVTCKTCGEKCDDIKDHACSGIAKCIHCQQDHWSNATKCPIIKDYRAALTK
;
A
#
# COMPACT_ATOMS: atom_id res chain seq x y z
N GLU A 1 29.86 6.01 -16.15
CA GLU A 1 29.11 7.26 -16.36
C GLU A 1 28.40 7.62 -15.08
N ASN A 2 28.42 8.90 -14.71
CA ASN A 2 27.75 9.38 -13.52
C ASN A 2 26.24 9.45 -13.80
N VAL A 3 25.42 8.83 -12.96
CA VAL A 3 23.96 8.83 -13.11
C VAL A 3 23.38 10.24 -13.25
N LYS A 4 23.95 11.23 -12.55
CA LYS A 4 23.48 12.61 -12.62
C LYS A 4 23.78 13.30 -13.94
N GLU A 5 24.76 12.81 -14.71
CA GLU A 5 25.05 13.32 -16.05
C GLU A 5 24.03 12.79 -17.05
N LEU A 6 23.67 11.51 -16.94
CA LEU A 6 22.68 10.87 -17.81
C LEU A 6 21.23 11.26 -17.47
N TYR A 7 20.94 11.47 -16.19
CA TYR A 7 19.60 11.72 -15.66
C TYR A 7 19.61 12.84 -14.60
N PRO A 8 19.82 14.11 -15.01
CA PRO A 8 19.94 15.24 -14.10
C PRO A 8 18.67 15.52 -13.28
N GLU A 9 17.51 15.06 -13.74
CA GLU A 9 16.21 15.21 -13.08
C GLU A 9 15.99 14.22 -11.93
N ILE A 10 16.90 13.25 -11.73
CA ILE A 10 16.85 12.35 -10.59
C ILE A 10 17.25 13.12 -9.32
N VAL A 11 16.29 13.25 -8.41
CA VAL A 11 16.48 13.88 -7.10
C VAL A 11 17.08 12.88 -6.13
N ASN A 12 16.48 11.68 -6.06
CA ASN A 12 16.91 10.62 -5.14
C ASN A 12 17.10 9.31 -5.89
N LEU A 13 18.16 8.61 -5.52
CA LEU A 13 18.46 7.28 -6.01
C LEU A 13 18.76 6.38 -4.81
N VAL A 14 17.83 5.49 -4.47
CA VAL A 14 17.86 4.69 -3.23
C VAL A 14 17.94 3.21 -3.57
N ARG A 15 18.98 2.54 -3.06
CA ARG A 15 19.07 1.07 -3.07
C ARG A 15 18.04 0.51 -2.09
N LEU A 16 17.11 -0.32 -2.57
CA LEU A 16 16.12 -0.94 -1.70
C LEU A 16 16.77 -2.04 -0.85
N LYS A 17 16.28 -2.22 0.37
CA LYS A 17 16.75 -3.25 1.32
C LYS A 17 15.63 -4.19 1.71
N ASP A 18 15.99 -5.42 2.07
CA ASP A 18 15.04 -6.37 2.65
C ASP A 18 14.77 -6.10 4.14
N ARG A 19 13.89 -6.92 4.75
CA ARG A 19 13.56 -6.80 6.19
C ARG A 19 14.77 -7.00 7.12
N THR A 20 15.82 -7.65 6.64
CA THR A 20 17.07 -7.91 7.36
C THR A 20 18.16 -6.85 7.07
N GLN A 21 17.80 -5.74 6.42
CA GLN A 21 18.70 -4.65 6.03
C GLN A 21 19.74 -5.02 4.96
N ARG A 22 19.57 -6.14 4.24
CA ARG A 22 20.44 -6.51 3.12
C ARG A 22 20.00 -5.80 1.83
N ASP A 23 20.98 -5.38 1.03
CA ASP A 23 20.72 -4.70 -0.23
C ASP A 23 20.07 -5.63 -1.27
N LEU A 24 19.00 -5.15 -1.88
CA LEU A 24 18.33 -5.81 -3.00
C LEU A 24 18.93 -5.32 -4.32
N LYS A 25 18.80 -6.14 -5.37
CA LYS A 25 19.11 -5.73 -6.76
C LYS A 25 18.02 -4.81 -7.35
N LEU A 26 17.48 -3.90 -6.53
CA LEU A 26 16.44 -2.96 -6.89
C LEU A 26 16.85 -1.55 -6.46
N ILE A 27 16.58 -0.59 -7.32
CA ILE A 27 16.83 0.83 -7.07
C ILE A 27 15.51 1.57 -7.26
N LYS A 28 15.22 2.48 -6.35
CA LYS A 28 14.16 3.46 -6.51
C LYS A 28 14.78 4.77 -6.99
N ALA A 29 14.36 5.24 -8.14
CA ALA A 29 14.70 6.56 -8.66
C ALA A 29 13.49 7.49 -8.49
N GLU A 30 13.71 8.68 -7.94
CA GLU A 30 12.70 9.73 -7.80
C GLU A 30 13.07 10.91 -8.69
N PHE A 31 12.14 11.38 -9.50
CA PHE A 31 12.34 12.45 -10.47
C PHE A 31 11.58 13.70 -10.04
N ASN A 32 12.15 14.88 -10.28
CA ASN A 32 11.43 16.16 -10.15
C ASN A 32 10.63 16.53 -11.41
N SER A 33 10.80 15.79 -12.51
CA SER A 33 10.15 16.03 -13.79
C SER A 33 9.33 14.82 -14.23
N VAL A 34 8.04 15.03 -14.46
CA VAL A 34 7.11 14.01 -14.99
C VAL A 34 7.52 13.58 -16.40
N THR A 35 7.97 14.53 -17.22
CA THR A 35 8.43 14.26 -18.59
C THR A 35 9.65 13.35 -18.61
N ALA A 36 10.67 13.65 -17.79
CA ALA A 36 11.88 12.84 -17.70
C ALA A 36 11.58 11.44 -17.15
N ARG A 37 10.75 11.35 -16.10
CA ARG A 37 10.25 10.08 -15.56
C ARG A 37 9.57 9.24 -16.64
N ASN A 38 8.65 9.83 -17.41
CA ASN A 38 7.90 9.12 -18.44
C ASN A 38 8.80 8.67 -19.60
N ALA A 39 9.81 9.46 -19.97
CA ALA A 39 10.79 9.06 -20.98
C ALA A 39 11.58 7.81 -20.54
N VAL A 40 12.04 7.77 -19.29
CA VAL A 40 12.76 6.61 -18.72
C VAL A 40 11.84 5.39 -18.60
N LEU A 41 10.58 5.59 -18.19
CA LEU A 41 9.57 4.53 -18.15
C LEU A 41 9.29 3.95 -19.55
N GLN A 42 9.21 4.81 -20.57
CA GLN A 42 8.98 4.40 -21.96
C GLN A 42 10.19 3.65 -22.55
N ALA A 43 11.41 4.06 -22.18
CA ALA A 43 12.64 3.35 -22.56
C ALA A 43 12.73 1.95 -21.95
N LYS A 44 12.05 1.70 -20.82
CA LYS A 44 12.01 0.42 -20.07
C LYS A 44 13.36 -0.05 -19.52
N ASP A 45 14.41 0.73 -19.69
CA ASP A 45 15.72 0.48 -19.11
C ASP A 45 16.43 1.77 -18.72
N MET A 46 17.39 1.65 -17.81
CA MET A 46 18.19 2.76 -17.29
C MET A 46 19.57 2.24 -16.90
N THR A 47 20.61 3.02 -17.20
CA THR A 47 21.99 2.70 -16.81
C THR A 47 22.35 3.43 -15.54
N VAL A 48 22.78 2.69 -14.52
CA VAL A 48 23.18 3.23 -13.22
C VAL A 48 24.52 2.62 -12.82
N ASN A 49 25.57 3.42 -12.72
CA ASN A 49 26.92 2.98 -12.36
C ASN A 49 27.38 1.75 -13.16
N TYR A 50 27.30 1.82 -14.49
CA TYR A 50 27.68 0.75 -15.42
C TYR A 50 26.83 -0.53 -15.36
N MET A 51 25.75 -0.55 -14.57
CA MET A 51 24.77 -1.62 -14.56
C MET A 51 23.50 -1.17 -15.27
N ARG A 52 22.90 -2.06 -16.07
CA ARG A 52 21.61 -1.82 -16.72
C ARG A 52 20.49 -2.40 -15.87
N PHE A 53 19.48 -1.58 -15.58
CA PHE A 53 18.31 -1.96 -14.81
C PHE A 53 17.08 -1.95 -15.72
N GLN A 54 16.23 -2.97 -15.59
CA GLN A 54 14.88 -2.90 -16.15
C GLN A 54 14.08 -1.88 -15.34
N VAL A 55 13.46 -0.94 -16.03
CA VAL A 55 12.64 0.10 -15.43
C VAL A 55 11.19 -0.35 -15.45
N VAL A 56 10.55 -0.24 -14.30
CA VAL A 56 9.11 -0.41 -14.12
C VAL A 56 8.58 0.76 -13.31
N GLU A 57 7.31 1.09 -13.53
CA GLU A 57 6.64 2.11 -12.74
C GLU A 57 6.56 1.65 -11.28
N TYR A 58 7.00 2.53 -10.37
CA TYR A 58 6.83 2.30 -8.94
C TYR A 58 5.43 2.77 -8.51
N LEU A 59 4.51 1.83 -8.42
CA LEU A 59 3.19 2.07 -7.84
C LEU A 59 3.28 2.00 -6.31
N ALA A 60 3.35 3.15 -5.66
CA ALA A 60 3.31 3.21 -4.21
C ALA A 60 1.99 2.59 -3.70
N LEU A 61 2.07 1.75 -2.67
CA LEU A 61 0.87 1.14 -2.09
C LEU A 61 -0.07 2.24 -1.58
N ALA A 62 -1.23 2.39 -2.23
CA ALA A 62 -2.25 3.30 -1.77
C ALA A 62 -2.67 2.96 -0.34
N ARG A 63 -2.77 3.98 0.51
CA ARG A 63 -3.33 3.85 1.85
C ARG A 63 -4.83 3.62 1.70
N VAL A 64 -5.30 2.44 2.09
CA VAL A 64 -6.73 2.13 2.09
C VAL A 64 -7.37 2.88 3.25
N LEU A 65 -8.37 3.69 2.92
CA LEU A 65 -9.24 4.29 3.91
C LEU A 65 -10.12 3.20 4.52
N VAL A 66 -9.85 2.85 5.78
CA VAL A 66 -10.66 1.92 6.58
C VAL A 66 -11.39 2.71 7.65
N CYS A 67 -12.71 2.55 7.71
CA CYS A 67 -13.56 3.13 8.73
C CYS A 67 -13.25 2.51 10.09
N SER A 68 -12.84 3.32 11.06
CA SER A 68 -12.53 2.91 12.43
C SER A 68 -13.73 2.36 13.21
N ARG A 69 -14.96 2.62 12.74
CA ARG A 69 -16.19 2.18 13.39
C ARG A 69 -16.70 0.86 12.84
N CYS A 70 -16.84 0.72 11.51
CA CYS A 70 -17.40 -0.50 10.92
C CYS A 70 -16.35 -1.43 10.29
N MET A 71 -15.07 -1.05 10.32
CA MET A 71 -13.97 -1.72 9.65
C MET A 71 -14.11 -1.83 8.12
N GLY A 72 -15.12 -1.17 7.55
CA GLY A 72 -15.39 -1.10 6.12
C GLY A 72 -14.38 -0.22 5.37
N ILE A 73 -14.22 -0.46 4.07
CA ILE A 73 -13.36 0.34 3.20
C ILE A 73 -14.14 1.48 2.53
N GLY A 74 -13.43 2.53 2.12
CA GLY A 74 -13.95 3.56 1.20
C GLY A 74 -14.79 4.67 1.81
N HIS A 75 -14.86 4.79 3.15
CA HIS A 75 -15.53 5.91 3.80
C HIS A 75 -14.91 6.28 5.14
N PHE A 76 -15.13 7.53 5.55
CA PHE A 76 -14.77 8.01 6.88
C PHE A 76 -15.84 7.62 7.90
N GLN A 77 -15.44 7.46 9.17
CA GLN A 77 -16.36 7.16 10.28
C GLN A 77 -17.56 8.10 10.35
N LYS A 78 -17.36 9.39 10.06
CA LYS A 78 -18.44 10.40 10.06
C LYS A 78 -19.57 10.11 9.06
N ASN A 79 -19.28 9.35 8.00
CA ASN A 79 -20.22 8.99 6.95
C ASN A 79 -20.83 7.59 7.16
N TYR A 80 -20.51 6.91 8.27
CA TYR A 80 -21.11 5.62 8.59
C TYR A 80 -22.52 5.83 9.17
N PRO A 81 -23.58 5.22 8.58
CA PRO A 81 -24.96 5.51 8.95
C PRO A 81 -25.34 4.98 10.34
N GLN A 82 -24.80 3.82 10.75
CA GLN A 82 -25.15 3.18 12.03
C GLN A 82 -24.23 3.70 13.14
N LYS A 83 -24.52 4.90 13.65
CA LYS A 83 -23.63 5.56 14.63
C LYS A 83 -23.57 4.86 15.99
N ASP A 84 -24.57 4.06 16.32
CA ASP A 84 -24.64 3.37 17.62
C ASP A 84 -24.02 1.97 17.59
N GLN A 85 -23.54 1.54 16.42
CA GLN A 85 -22.87 0.24 16.26
C GLN A 85 -21.41 0.42 15.89
N VAL A 86 -20.57 -0.41 16.50
CA VAL A 86 -19.16 -0.60 16.19
C VAL A 86 -18.93 -2.04 15.76
N THR A 87 -17.92 -2.26 14.92
CA THR A 87 -17.49 -3.57 14.49
C THR A 87 -16.21 -3.94 15.21
N CYS A 88 -16.21 -5.09 15.86
CA CYS A 88 -15.04 -5.62 16.53
C CYS A 88 -13.90 -5.82 15.53
N LYS A 89 -12.74 -5.24 15.85
CA LYS A 89 -11.55 -5.29 14.97
C LYS A 89 -10.96 -6.70 14.86
N THR A 90 -11.23 -7.54 15.87
CA THR A 90 -10.72 -8.90 15.97
C THR A 90 -11.67 -9.85 15.23
N CYS A 91 -12.89 -10.04 15.72
CA CYS A 91 -13.82 -11.04 15.19
C CYS A 91 -14.76 -10.53 14.08
N GLY A 92 -14.77 -9.22 13.79
CA GLY A 92 -15.60 -8.65 12.74
C GLY A 92 -17.11 -8.59 13.03
N GLU A 93 -17.54 -8.94 14.24
CA GLU A 93 -18.94 -8.86 14.66
C GLU A 93 -19.35 -7.42 14.99
N LYS A 94 -20.63 -7.10 14.78
CA LYS A 94 -21.21 -5.81 15.18
C LYS A 94 -21.65 -5.86 16.65
N CYS A 95 -21.35 -4.81 17.39
CA CYS A 95 -21.76 -4.61 18.78
C CYS A 95 -22.10 -3.14 19.02
N ASP A 96 -22.89 -2.87 20.06
CA ASP A 96 -23.26 -1.49 20.41
C ASP A 96 -22.12 -0.80 21.20
N ASP A 97 -21.54 -1.51 22.16
CA ASP A 97 -20.28 -1.14 22.82
C ASP A 97 -19.22 -2.25 22.63
N ILE A 98 -17.99 -1.82 22.33
CA ILE A 98 -16.84 -2.73 22.23
C ILE A 98 -16.38 -3.23 23.61
N LYS A 99 -16.68 -2.50 24.68
CA LYS A 99 -16.30 -2.87 26.06
C LYS A 99 -17.09 -4.06 26.57
N ASP A 100 -18.35 -4.14 26.20
CA ASP A 100 -19.28 -5.20 26.64
C ASP A 100 -19.39 -6.35 25.62
N HIS A 101 -18.58 -6.30 24.56
CA HIS A 101 -18.60 -7.29 23.50
C HIS A 101 -17.88 -8.59 23.92
N ALA A 102 -18.64 -9.69 23.96
CA ALA A 102 -18.11 -11.04 24.13
C ALA A 102 -17.38 -11.51 22.86
N CYS A 103 -16.12 -11.09 22.69
CA CYS A 103 -15.33 -11.40 21.51
C CYS A 103 -14.89 -12.87 21.48
N SER A 104 -15.07 -13.53 20.34
CA SER A 104 -14.56 -14.89 20.11
C SER A 104 -13.02 -14.99 20.11
N GLY A 105 -12.31 -13.86 20.00
CA GLY A 105 -10.84 -13.81 19.93
C GLY A 105 -10.25 -14.31 18.61
N ILE A 106 -11.07 -14.89 17.73
CA ILE A 106 -10.65 -15.40 16.42
C ILE A 106 -10.60 -14.22 15.44
N ALA A 107 -9.46 -14.03 14.79
CA ALA A 107 -9.31 -12.98 13.79
C ALA A 107 -10.18 -13.30 12.57
N LYS A 108 -11.04 -12.37 12.17
CA LYS A 108 -11.95 -12.58 11.05
C LYS A 108 -12.12 -11.31 10.23
N CYS A 109 -11.89 -11.45 8.93
CA CYS A 109 -11.99 -10.34 8.00
C CYS A 109 -13.45 -10.11 7.61
N ILE A 110 -13.97 -8.90 7.78
CA ILE A 110 -15.35 -8.60 7.37
C ILE A 110 -15.55 -8.64 5.85
N HIS A 111 -14.46 -8.53 5.07
CA HIS A 111 -14.52 -8.48 3.62
C HIS A 111 -14.53 -9.88 3.01
N CYS A 112 -13.54 -10.71 3.35
CA CYS A 112 -13.37 -12.03 2.74
C CYS A 112 -13.68 -13.21 3.69
N GLN A 113 -14.05 -12.92 4.94
CA GLN A 113 -14.42 -13.91 5.96
C GLN A 113 -13.30 -14.90 6.34
N GLN A 114 -12.06 -14.63 5.92
CA GLN A 114 -10.88 -15.45 6.23
C GLN A 114 -10.22 -15.06 7.56
N ASP A 115 -9.32 -15.93 8.04
CA ASP A 115 -8.57 -15.77 9.30
C ASP A 115 -7.48 -14.69 9.20
N HIS A 116 -7.92 -13.44 9.35
CA HIS A 116 -7.12 -12.25 9.57
C HIS A 116 -7.96 -11.00 9.83
N TRP A 117 -7.29 -9.94 10.30
CA TRP A 117 -7.92 -8.63 10.46
C TRP A 117 -8.37 -8.02 9.12
N SER A 118 -9.42 -7.20 9.16
CA SER A 118 -10.05 -6.58 7.99
C SER A 118 -9.12 -5.64 7.21
N ASN A 119 -8.11 -5.07 7.85
CA ASN A 119 -7.12 -4.18 7.21
C ASN A 119 -5.83 -4.91 6.75
N ALA A 120 -5.77 -6.23 6.89
CA ALA A 120 -4.56 -7.00 6.58
C ALA A 120 -4.19 -6.91 5.10
N THR A 121 -2.88 -6.82 4.81
CA THR A 121 -2.35 -6.79 3.43
C THR A 121 -2.55 -8.08 2.66
N LYS A 122 -2.75 -9.20 3.36
CA LYS A 122 -3.05 -10.50 2.76
C LYS A 122 -4.52 -10.68 2.34
N CYS A 123 -5.41 -9.74 2.67
CA CYS A 123 -6.80 -9.82 2.24
C CYS A 123 -6.90 -9.57 0.72
N PRO A 124 -7.51 -10.48 -0.06
CA PRO A 124 -7.65 -10.30 -1.51
C PRO A 124 -8.48 -9.05 -1.87
N ILE A 125 -9.57 -8.78 -1.14
CA ILE A 125 -10.43 -7.62 -1.39
C ILE A 125 -9.69 -6.30 -1.10
N ILE A 126 -8.91 -6.24 -0.03
CA ILE A 126 -8.08 -5.06 0.26
C ILE A 126 -6.99 -4.89 -0.80
N LYS A 127 -6.39 -5.99 -1.27
CA LYS A 127 -5.39 -5.96 -2.34
C LYS A 127 -5.98 -5.40 -3.64
N ASP A 128 -7.17 -5.86 -4.02
CA ASP A 128 -7.84 -5.42 -5.25
C ASP A 128 -8.29 -3.95 -5.13
N TYR A 129 -8.84 -3.55 -3.98
CA TYR A 129 -9.21 -2.16 -3.72
C TYR A 129 -7.98 -1.23 -3.75
N ARG A 130 -6.83 -1.66 -3.20
CA ARG A 130 -5.56 -0.92 -3.33
C ARG A 130 -5.14 -0.76 -4.78
N ALA A 131 -5.19 -1.85 -5.56
CA ALA A 131 -4.80 -1.83 -6.95
C ALA A 131 -5.67 -0.87 -7.76
N ALA A 132 -6.97 -0.79 -7.46
CA ALA A 132 -7.89 0.15 -8.09
C ALA A 132 -7.60 1.62 -7.74
N LEU A 133 -7.06 1.91 -6.56
CA LEU A 133 -6.65 3.27 -6.16
C LEU A 133 -5.31 3.73 -6.76
N THR A 134 -4.49 2.78 -7.23
CA THR A 134 -3.18 3.06 -7.83
C THR A 134 -3.18 3.08 -9.35
N LYS A 135 -4.33 2.79 -9.98
CA LYS A 135 -4.55 2.94 -11.44
C LYS A 135 -4.97 4.37 -11.76
#